data_AF-A0A1Q4AXY8-F1
#
_entry.id   AF-A0A1Q4AXY8-F1
#
_cell.length_a   1.000
_cell.length_b   1.000
_cell.length_c   1.000
_cell.angle_alpha   90.00
_cell.angle_beta   90.00
_cell.angle_gamma   90.00
#
_symmetry.space_group_name_H-M   'P 1'
#
loop_
_entity.id
_entity.type
_entity.pdbx_description
1 polymer ?
#
loop_
_entity_poly.entity_id
_entity_poly.type
_entity_poly.pdbx_seq_one_letter_code
_entity_poly.pdbx_strand_id
1 'polypeptide(L)' 'MTNATGGTMPARRSRRWIALALVAATIAVFIGANAHLIYVAFVSQPDCVPHLKEAGREDGAFRAAEAAC' A
#
# COMPACT_ATOMS: atom_id res chain seq x y z
N MET A 1 11.41 -33.39 49.07
CA MET A 1 10.91 -33.21 47.70
C MET A 1 10.87 -31.72 47.39
N THR A 2 11.98 -31.15 46.91
CA THR A 2 12.06 -29.72 46.56
C THR A 2 11.94 -29.58 45.04
N ASN A 3 10.81 -29.04 44.58
CA ASN A 3 10.58 -28.70 43.18
C ASN A 3 11.46 -27.50 42.80
N ALA A 4 12.30 -27.68 41.79
CA ALA A 4 13.02 -26.58 41.15
C ALA A 4 12.08 -25.89 40.16
N THR A 5 11.69 -24.66 40.48
CA THR A 5 11.01 -23.76 39.54
C THR A 5 12.00 -23.35 38.45
N GLY A 6 11.77 -23.84 37.24
CA GLY A 6 12.53 -23.48 36.05
C GLY A 6 12.35 -22.00 35.73
N GLY A 7 13.29 -21.17 36.19
CA GLY A 7 13.42 -19.79 35.75
C GLY A 7 13.88 -19.75 34.29
N THR A 8 12.93 -19.71 33.35
CA THR A 8 13.24 -19.43 31.95
C THR A 8 13.55 -17.94 31.79
N MET A 9 14.82 -17.56 31.91
CA MET A 9 15.28 -16.26 31.42
C MET A 9 16.00 -16.39 30.06
N PRO A 10 15.28 -16.22 28.94
CA PRO A 10 15.92 -15.82 27.69
C PRO A 10 15.22 -14.60 27.09
N ALA A 11 15.21 -13.45 27.77
CA ALA A 11 14.16 -12.46 27.45
C ALA A 11 14.60 -11.21 26.67
N ARG A 12 15.88 -10.79 26.66
CA ARG A 12 16.27 -9.50 26.03
C ARG A 12 16.76 -9.62 24.59
N ARG A 13 17.61 -10.60 24.28
CA ARG A 13 18.17 -10.77 22.92
C ARG A 13 17.12 -11.31 21.94
N SER A 14 16.32 -12.29 22.36
CA SER A 14 15.19 -12.83 21.58
C SER A 14 14.15 -11.75 21.26
N ARG A 15 13.76 -10.94 22.25
CA ARG A 15 12.81 -9.84 22.06
C ARG A 15 13.31 -8.75 21.11
N ARG A 16 14.62 -8.46 21.11
CA ARG A 16 15.23 -7.54 20.13
C ARG A 16 15.13 -8.08 18.70
N TRP A 17 15.41 -9.36 18.49
CA TRP A 17 15.28 -9.98 17.17
C TRP A 17 13.83 -10.03 16.69
N ILE A 18 12.88 -10.33 17.57
CA ILE A 18 11.45 -10.28 17.24
C ILE A 18 11.04 -8.85 16.86
N ALA A 19 11.47 -7.84 17.63
CA ALA A 19 11.18 -6.45 17.31
C ALA A 19 11.79 -6.02 15.96
N LEU A 20 13.03 -6.40 15.68
CA LEU A 20 13.67 -6.14 14.38
C LEU A 20 12.94 -6.82 13.23
N ALA A 21 12.50 -8.07 13.41
CA ALA A 21 11.73 -8.79 12.40
C ALA A 21 10.38 -8.09 12.13
N LEU A 22 9.68 -7.64 13.17
CA LEU A 22 8.42 -6.89 13.00
C LEU A 22 8.63 -5.57 12.27
N VAL A 23 9.68 -4.82 12.62
CA VAL A 23 10.02 -3.56 11.92
C VAL A 23 10.35 -3.83 10.47
N ALA A 24 11.20 -4.81 10.18
CA ALA A 24 11.56 -5.20 8.81
C ALA A 24 10.32 -5.64 8.01
N ALA A 25 9.45 -6.45 8.59
CA ALA A 25 8.20 -6.88 7.97
C ALA A 25 7.29 -5.68 7.67
N THR A 26 7.15 -4.74 8.61
CA THR A 26 6.32 -3.54 8.43
C THR A 26 6.85 -2.67 7.29
N ILE A 27 8.17 -2.44 7.25
CA ILE A 27 8.82 -1.68 6.18
C ILE A 27 8.62 -2.38 4.82
N ALA A 28 8.83 -3.70 4.76
CA ALA A 28 8.66 -4.46 3.53
C ALA A 28 7.22 -4.40 3.01
N VAL A 29 6.22 -4.55 3.89
CA VAL A 29 4.80 -4.42 3.54
C VAL A 29 4.49 -3.02 3.04
N PHE A 30 4.95 -1.98 3.74
CA PHE A 30 4.72 -0.60 3.34
C PHE A 30 5.31 -0.32 1.95
N ILE A 31 6.57 -0.69 1.71
CA ILE A 31 7.22 -0.53 0.40
C ILE A 31 6.45 -1.31 -0.67
N GLY A 32 6.11 -2.57 -0.41
CA GLY A 32 5.37 -3.41 -1.35
C GLY A 32 4.00 -2.85 -1.72
N ALA A 33 3.24 -2.35 -0.74
CA ALA A 33 1.95 -1.73 -0.97
C ALA A 33 2.07 -0.47 -1.85
N ASN A 34 3.03 0.41 -1.55
CA ASN A 34 3.23 1.62 -2.34
C ASN A 34 3.75 1.31 -3.76
N ALA A 35 4.66 0.35 -3.91
CA ALA A 35 5.13 -0.11 -5.22
C ALA A 35 3.99 -0.73 -6.05
N HIS A 36 3.07 -1.46 -5.41
CA HIS A 36 1.88 -2.00 -6.06
C HIS A 36 0.97 -0.89 -6.58
N LEU A 37 0.74 0.17 -5.79
CA LEU A 37 -0.07 1.31 -6.24
C LEU A 37 0.55 2.01 -7.46
N ILE A 38 1.87 2.22 -7.45
CA ILE A 38 2.60 2.78 -8.60
C ILE A 38 2.45 1.87 -9.82
N TYR A 39 2.62 0.56 -9.66
CA TYR A 39 2.44 -0.41 -10.74
C TYR A 39 1.01 -0.35 -11.32
N VAL A 40 -0.01 -0.35 -10.47
CA VAL A 40 -1.41 -0.25 -10.88
C VAL A 40 -1.66 1.04 -11.66
N ALA A 41 -1.13 2.18 -11.20
CA ALA A 41 -1.29 3.46 -11.90
C ALA A 41 -0.73 3.44 -13.34
N PHE A 42 0.31 2.64 -13.62
CA PHE A 42 0.86 2.51 -14.98
C PHE A 42 0.22 1.38 -15.80
N VAL A 43 -0.20 0.29 -15.16
CA VAL A 43 -0.73 -0.91 -15.86
C VAL A 43 -2.23 -0.85 -16.09
N SER A 44 -2.96 -0.21 -15.19
CA SER A 44 -4.30 0.27 -15.52
C SER A 44 -4.08 1.32 -16.58
N GLN A 45 -4.08 0.95 -17.86
CA GLN A 45 -4.25 1.90 -18.96
C GLN A 45 -5.38 2.83 -18.54
N PRO A 46 -5.12 4.09 -18.12
CA PRO A 46 -6.19 5.04 -18.18
C PRO A 46 -6.37 5.13 -19.68
N ASP A 47 -7.44 4.55 -20.21
CA ASP A 47 -7.79 4.81 -21.59
C ASP A 47 -7.81 6.34 -21.69
N CYS A 48 -6.72 6.95 -22.17
CA CYS A 48 -6.72 8.35 -22.58
C CYS A 48 -7.52 8.28 -23.87
N VAL A 49 -8.84 8.22 -23.65
CA VAL A 49 -9.84 8.31 -24.69
C VAL A 49 -9.49 9.61 -25.41
N PRO A 50 -9.25 9.59 -26.72
CA PRO A 50 -8.95 10.81 -27.45
C PRO A 50 -10.17 11.69 -27.26
N HIS A 51 -10.07 12.70 -26.39
CA HIS A 51 -11.13 13.66 -26.19
C HIS A 51 -11.44 14.29 -27.55
N LEU A 52 -12.51 13.82 -28.20
CA LEU A 52 -13.24 14.62 -29.18
C LEU A 52 -13.71 15.84 -28.40
N LYS A 53 -12.95 16.92 -28.54
CA LYS A 53 -13.28 18.25 -28.04
C LYS A 53 -14.40 18.84 -28.89
N GLU A 54 -15.53 18.15 -28.98
CA GLU A 54 -16.76 18.74 -29.49
C GLU A 54 -17.61 19.10 -28.27
N ALA A 55 -17.71 20.40 -28.01
CA ALA A 55 -18.61 20.92 -27.01
C ALA A 55 -20.02 20.40 -27.32
N GLY A 56 -20.65 19.73 -26.36
CA GLY A 56 -22.06 19.35 -26.45
C GLY A 56 -22.85 20.60 -26.83
N ARG A 57 -23.54 20.55 -27.97
CA ARG A 57 -24.16 21.70 -28.64
C ARG A 57 -25.38 22.29 -27.90
N GLU A 58 -25.54 21.99 -26.61
CA GLU A 58 -26.69 22.42 -25.81
C GLU A 58 -26.26 23.11 -24.52
N ASP A 59 -26.81 24.31 -24.31
CA ASP A 59 -26.59 25.13 -23.14
C ASP A 59 -27.08 24.43 -21.87
N GLY A 60 -26.16 24.07 -20.96
CA GLY A 60 -26.47 23.48 -19.64
C GLY A 60 -26.08 22.02 -19.46
N ALA A 61 -25.44 21.38 -20.44
CA ALA A 61 -24.96 20.00 -20.30
C ALA A 61 -23.67 19.92 -19.46
N PHE A 62 -23.80 19.78 -18.14
CA PHE A 62 -22.68 19.38 -17.28
C PHE A 62 -22.37 17.89 -17.51
N ARG A 63 -21.16 17.57 -17.94
CA ARG A 63 -20.64 16.19 -17.98
C ARG A 63 -19.46 16.09 -17.00
N ALA A 64 -19.34 14.94 -16.35
CA ALA A 64 -18.24 14.65 -15.44
C ALA A 64 -16.90 14.87 -16.17
N ALA A 65 -15.95 15.52 -15.50
CA ALA A 65 -14.60 15.65 -16.01
C ALA A 65 -13.99 14.24 -16.07
N GLU A 66 -13.79 13.73 -17.29
CA GLU A 66 -12.97 12.55 -17.51
C GLU A 66 -11.53 12.87 -17.13
N ALA A 67 -10.76 11.85 -16.75
CA ALA A 67 -9.38 12.04 -16.34
C ALA A 67 -8.57 12.55 -17.54
N ALA A 68 -8.21 13.83 -17.50
CA ALA A 68 -7.33 14.43 -18.48
C ALA A 68 -5.91 13.89 -18.27
N CYS A 69 -5.35 13.28 -19.32
CA CYS A 69 -3.99 13.58 -19.72
C CYS A 69 -3.92 15.12 -19.94
#